data_AF-A0AB73BLK6-F1
#
_entry.id   AF-A0AB73BLK6-F1
#
_cell.length_a   1.000
_cell.length_b   1.000
_cell.length_c   1.000
_cell.angle_alpha   90.00
_cell.angle_beta   90.00
_cell.angle_gamma   90.00
#
_symmetry.space_group_name_H-M   'P 1'
#
loop_
_entity.id
_entity.type
_entity.pdbx_description
1 polymer ?
#
loop_
_entity_poly.entity_id
_entity_poly.type
_entity_poly.pdbx_seq_one_letter_code
_entity_poly.pdbx_strand_id
1 'polypeptide(L)'
;MALATKQPTDERPTIKQTVNTVKKIEDVHSSNIKKSTLNEYAQLAITEPNYLPPLNKSKLSSVQYKGDLDDHKAYEQFQQEKRRALESSFVSAVNSKVATLENLLAKGRKQGMKQEQLQEAIDKIALLKKTQKHLINLHSGQEIY
;
A
#
# COMPACT_ATOMS: atom_id res chain seq x y z
N MET A 1 -57.45 9.84 -11.00
CA MET A 1 -56.17 9.59 -11.69
C MET A 1 -55.12 9.36 -10.61
N ALA A 2 -54.62 8.14 -10.46
CA ALA A 2 -53.65 7.76 -9.42
C ALA A 2 -52.24 7.74 -10.02
N LEU A 3 -51.30 8.48 -9.43
CA LEU A 3 -49.88 8.42 -9.80
C LEU A 3 -49.18 7.37 -8.92
N ALA A 4 -48.72 6.30 -9.56
CA ALA A 4 -47.97 5.21 -8.94
C ALA A 4 -46.54 5.65 -8.60
N THR A 5 -46.15 5.47 -7.34
CA THR A 5 -44.78 5.58 -6.87
C THR A 5 -43.98 4.35 -7.29
N LYS A 6 -42.89 4.52 -8.03
CA LYS A 6 -41.94 3.45 -8.34
C LYS A 6 -40.84 3.43 -7.27
N GLN A 7 -40.86 2.43 -6.40
CA GLN A 7 -39.71 2.02 -5.58
C GLN A 7 -38.66 1.33 -6.48
N PRO A 8 -37.35 1.58 -6.31
CA PRO A 8 -36.33 0.71 -6.87
C PRO A 8 -36.09 -0.48 -5.94
N THR A 9 -36.28 -1.68 -6.48
CA THR A 9 -36.03 -2.98 -5.85
C THR A 9 -34.53 -3.16 -5.57
N ASP A 10 -34.17 -3.30 -4.29
CA ASP A 10 -32.82 -3.64 -3.85
C ASP A 10 -32.65 -5.16 -3.86
N GLU A 11 -32.19 -5.70 -4.99
CA GLU A 11 -31.90 -7.13 -5.14
C GLU A 11 -30.46 -7.41 -4.70
N ARG A 12 -30.33 -7.93 -3.47
CA ARG A 12 -29.06 -8.38 -2.88
C ARG A 12 -28.59 -9.69 -3.53
N PRO A 13 -27.41 -9.77 -4.18
CA PRO A 13 -26.96 -11.02 -4.78
C PRO A 13 -26.53 -12.03 -3.70
N THR A 14 -27.15 -13.21 -3.71
CA THR A 14 -26.82 -14.35 -2.83
C THR A 14 -25.75 -15.22 -3.48
N ILE A 15 -24.55 -15.29 -2.91
CA ILE A 15 -23.46 -16.14 -3.42
C ILE A 15 -23.58 -17.53 -2.78
N LYS A 16 -23.85 -18.56 -3.59
CA LYS A 16 -23.87 -19.98 -3.16
C LYS A 16 -22.43 -20.51 -3.16
N GLN A 17 -21.93 -20.94 -2.00
CA GLN A 17 -20.66 -21.66 -1.91
C GLN A 17 -20.87 -23.13 -2.27
N THR A 18 -20.19 -23.58 -3.33
CA THR A 18 -20.08 -24.99 -3.71
C THR A 18 -18.81 -25.56 -3.08
N VAL A 19 -18.95 -26.53 -2.18
CA VAL A 19 -17.84 -27.28 -1.58
C VAL A 19 -17.41 -28.42 -2.50
N ASN A 20 -16.21 -28.33 -3.07
CA ASN A 20 -15.61 -29.43 -3.82
C ASN A 20 -14.80 -30.30 -2.85
N THR A 21 -15.27 -31.53 -2.63
CA THR A 21 -14.58 -32.56 -1.84
C THR A 21 -13.47 -33.18 -2.68
N VAL A 22 -12.21 -33.07 -2.25
CA VAL A 22 -11.09 -33.78 -2.88
C VAL A 22 -10.85 -35.09 -2.14
N LYS A 23 -10.83 -36.17 -2.93
CA LYS A 23 -10.65 -37.56 -2.50
C LYS A 23 -9.23 -37.80 -1.96
N LYS A 24 -9.19 -38.64 -0.94
CA LYS A 24 -8.05 -39.24 -0.25
C LYS A 24 -7.09 -39.92 -1.24
N ILE A 25 -5.80 -39.62 -1.15
CA ILE A 25 -4.73 -40.38 -1.78
C ILE A 25 -4.09 -41.20 -0.64
N GLU A 26 -4.47 -42.47 -0.53
CA GLU A 26 -3.69 -43.47 0.21
C GLU A 26 -2.71 -44.09 -0.78
N ASP A 27 -1.46 -44.24 -0.34
CA ASP A 27 -0.51 -45.32 -0.68
C ASP A 27 0.93 -44.78 -0.75
N VAL A 28 1.61 -44.72 0.40
CA VAL A 28 3.07 -44.90 0.44
C VAL A 28 3.48 -45.74 1.65
N HIS A 29 4.17 -46.83 1.33
CA HIS A 29 4.70 -47.92 2.14
C HIS A 29 5.27 -47.59 3.52
N SER A 30 4.83 -48.37 4.50
CA SER A 30 5.33 -48.47 5.86
C SER A 30 6.82 -48.82 5.90
N SER A 31 7.63 -47.93 6.48
CA SER A 31 8.95 -48.29 7.00
C SER A 31 9.01 -48.04 8.50
N ASN A 32 9.40 -49.11 9.21
CA ASN A 32 9.57 -49.29 10.64
C ASN A 32 9.88 -48.03 11.47
N ILE A 33 9.05 -47.74 12.48
CA ILE A 33 9.40 -46.84 13.58
C ILE A 33 9.38 -47.63 14.90
N LYS A 34 10.54 -47.70 15.57
CA LYS A 34 10.74 -48.30 16.89
C LYS A 34 10.00 -47.47 17.95
N LYS A 35 9.29 -48.15 18.85
CA LYS A 35 8.44 -47.59 19.91
C LYS A 35 9.25 -47.00 21.09
N SER A 36 9.98 -45.91 20.90
CA SER A 36 10.76 -45.30 22.01
C SER A 36 10.71 -43.78 22.12
N THR A 37 9.64 -43.11 21.68
CA THR A 37 9.53 -41.64 21.77
C THR A 37 8.15 -41.12 22.24
N LEU A 38 7.28 -41.97 22.79
CA LEU A 38 5.90 -41.57 23.16
C LEU A 38 5.75 -40.71 24.43
N ASN A 39 6.83 -40.26 25.07
CA ASN A 39 6.75 -39.46 26.30
C ASN A 39 7.31 -38.02 26.18
N GLU A 40 7.83 -37.61 25.02
CA GLU A 40 8.40 -36.26 24.86
C GLU A 40 7.42 -35.26 24.19
N TYR A 41 6.29 -35.73 23.67
CA TYR A 41 5.32 -34.90 22.94
C TYR A 41 4.14 -34.39 23.76
N ALA A 42 4.05 -34.75 25.05
CA ALA A 42 2.86 -34.48 25.87
C ALA A 42 2.73 -33.01 26.36
N GLN A 43 3.63 -32.09 25.97
CA GLN A 43 3.65 -30.72 26.50
C GLN A 43 3.62 -29.60 25.45
N LEU A 44 3.51 -29.90 24.16
CA LEU A 44 3.36 -28.86 23.15
C LEU A 44 1.88 -28.47 23.03
N ALA A 45 1.48 -27.43 23.76
CA ALA A 45 0.19 -26.78 23.58
C ALA A 45 0.03 -26.39 22.10
N ILE A 46 -0.94 -27.00 21.43
CA ILE A 46 -1.27 -26.70 20.03
C ILE A 46 -1.80 -25.27 20.00
N THR A 47 -0.96 -24.34 19.56
CA THR A 47 -1.37 -22.94 19.39
C THR A 47 -1.97 -22.81 18.01
N GLU A 48 -3.16 -22.21 17.90
CA GLU A 48 -3.83 -22.00 16.63
C GLU A 48 -2.96 -21.15 15.69
N PRO A 49 -2.71 -21.59 14.45
CA PRO A 49 -1.87 -20.85 13.51
C PRO A 49 -2.48 -19.48 13.20
N ASN A 50 -1.70 -18.42 13.39
CA ASN A 50 -2.09 -17.06 13.03
C ASN A 50 -2.03 -16.89 11.50
N TYR A 51 -3.17 -17.05 10.83
CA TYR A 51 -3.32 -16.92 9.38
C TYR A 51 -3.36 -15.47 8.86
N LEU A 52 -3.39 -14.47 9.74
CA LEU A 52 -3.47 -13.09 9.32
C LEU A 52 -2.06 -12.54 9.07
N PRO A 53 -1.76 -12.05 7.86
CA PRO A 53 -0.50 -11.35 7.63
C PRO A 53 -0.44 -10.10 8.52
N PRO A 54 0.73 -9.73 9.04
CA PRO A 54 0.86 -8.53 9.87
C PRO A 54 0.44 -7.29 9.08
N LEU A 55 -0.67 -6.67 9.48
CA LEU A 55 -1.15 -5.42 8.92
C LEU A 55 -0.27 -4.28 9.44
N ASN A 56 0.56 -3.71 8.55
CA ASN A 56 1.26 -2.47 8.86
C ASN A 56 0.23 -1.34 8.99
N LYS A 57 0.01 -0.87 10.22
CA LYS A 57 -0.74 0.36 10.48
C LYS A 57 0.11 1.54 9.99
N SER A 58 0.02 1.84 8.70
CA SER A 58 0.52 3.12 8.19
C SER A 58 -0.11 4.24 9.01
N LYS A 59 0.70 5.16 9.56
CA LYS A 59 0.17 6.35 10.23
C LYS A 59 -0.64 7.13 9.20
N LEU A 60 -1.96 7.03 9.27
CA LEU A 60 -2.86 7.93 8.55
C LEU A 60 -2.46 9.36 8.91
N SER A 61 -2.37 10.24 7.91
CA SER A 61 -2.05 11.66 8.11
C SER A 61 -3.01 12.23 9.17
N SER A 62 -2.45 12.61 10.32
CA SER A 62 -3.19 12.91 11.54
C SER A 62 -3.81 14.30 11.56
N VAL A 63 -3.60 15.08 10.50
CA VAL A 63 -4.08 16.47 10.43
C VAL A 63 -5.54 16.45 9.99
N GLN A 64 -6.42 16.53 10.99
CA GLN A 64 -7.87 16.68 10.84
C GLN A 64 -8.24 18.15 11.03
N TYR A 65 -9.28 18.61 10.32
CA TYR A 65 -9.83 19.95 10.53
C TYR A 65 -10.51 20.01 11.90
N LYS A 66 -10.27 21.09 12.65
CA LYS A 66 -10.80 21.30 14.00
C LYS A 66 -11.59 22.62 14.16
N GLY A 67 -11.76 23.36 13.07
CA GLY A 67 -12.55 24.58 13.07
C GLY A 67 -14.04 24.30 12.95
N ASP A 68 -14.82 25.38 12.86
CA ASP A 68 -16.24 25.31 12.59
C ASP A 68 -16.49 24.75 11.17
N LEU A 69 -17.43 23.82 11.05
CA LEU A 69 -17.81 23.21 9.78
C LEU A 69 -18.66 24.14 8.92
N ASP A 70 -19.32 25.12 9.53
CA ASP A 70 -20.12 26.13 8.81
C ASP A 70 -19.24 27.26 8.24
N ASP A 71 -17.99 27.40 8.70
CA ASP A 71 -17.01 28.33 8.13
C ASP A 71 -16.28 27.72 6.92
N HIS A 72 -16.88 27.94 5.75
CA HIS A 72 -16.31 27.50 4.49
C HIS A 72 -14.89 28.05 4.23
N LYS A 73 -14.64 29.33 4.57
CA LYS A 73 -13.34 29.95 4.28
C LYS A 73 -12.22 29.34 5.11
N ALA A 74 -12.49 29.10 6.39
CA ALA A 74 -11.55 28.42 7.28
C ALA A 74 -11.25 26.99 6.79
N TYR A 75 -12.26 26.27 6.31
CA TYR A 75 -12.06 24.94 5.74
C TYR A 75 -11.22 24.97 4.45
N GLU A 76 -11.47 25.92 3.54
CA GLU A 76 -10.67 26.08 2.31
C GLU A 76 -9.19 26.35 2.62
N GLN A 77 -8.91 27.26 3.55
CA GLN A 77 -7.54 27.55 3.99
C GLN A 77 -6.84 26.30 4.54
N PHE A 78 -7.52 25.56 5.41
CA PHE A 78 -7.00 24.29 5.93
C PHE A 78 -6.66 23.29 4.81
N GLN A 79 -7.50 23.16 3.78
CA GLN A 79 -7.21 22.26 2.66
C GLN A 79 -6.02 22.74 1.81
N GLN A 80 -5.86 24.05 1.64
CA GLN A 80 -4.70 24.62 0.96
C GLN A 80 -3.41 24.34 1.73
N GLU A 81 -3.41 24.56 3.05
CA GLU A 81 -2.27 24.26 3.91
C GLU A 81 -1.91 22.78 3.90
N LYS A 82 -2.91 21.90 4.01
CA LYS A 82 -2.70 20.45 3.93
C LYS A 82 -2.06 20.03 2.60
N ARG A 83 -2.48 20.66 1.49
CA ARG A 83 -1.91 20.42 0.17
C ARG A 83 -0.45 20.88 0.09
N ARG A 84 -0.16 22.12 0.52
CA ARG A 84 1.22 22.66 0.58
C ARG A 84 2.13 21.78 1.44
N ALA A 85 1.64 21.31 2.58
CA ALA A 85 2.40 20.41 3.46
C ALA A 85 2.72 19.07 2.78
N LEU A 86 1.75 18.49 2.07
CA LEU A 86 1.96 17.27 1.28
C LEU A 86 3.00 17.49 0.18
N GLU A 87 2.89 18.58 -0.57
CA GLU A 87 3.80 18.91 -1.68
C GLU A 87 5.23 19.15 -1.18
N SER A 88 5.41 19.88 -0.08
CA SER A 88 6.71 20.08 0.58
C SER A 88 7.31 18.76 1.09
N SER A 89 6.49 17.89 1.66
CA SER A 89 6.94 16.55 2.10
C SER A 89 7.42 15.70 0.93
N PHE A 90 6.75 15.78 -0.22
CA PHE A 90 7.17 15.12 -1.44
C PHE A 90 8.51 15.65 -1.93
N VAL A 91 8.69 16.98 -2.00
CA VAL A 91 9.96 17.60 -2.42
C VAL A 91 11.12 17.13 -1.55
N SER A 92 10.90 17.05 -0.23
CA SER A 92 11.89 16.58 0.74
C SER A 92 12.22 15.09 0.57
N ALA A 93 11.20 14.25 0.37
CA ALA A 93 11.39 12.81 0.15
C ALA A 93 12.10 12.50 -1.17
N VAL A 94 11.84 13.27 -2.23
CA VAL A 94 12.50 13.10 -3.54
C VAL A 94 14.00 13.36 -3.42
N ASN A 95 14.46 14.33 -2.62
CA ASN A 95 15.89 14.61 -2.44
C ASN A 95 16.68 13.37 -2.00
N SER A 96 16.22 12.68 -0.95
CA SER A 96 16.90 11.48 -0.45
C SER A 96 16.70 10.27 -1.38
N LYS A 97 15.52 10.15 -2.00
CA LYS A 97 15.21 9.04 -2.91
C LYS A 97 16.06 9.10 -4.18
N VAL A 98 16.18 10.27 -4.81
CA VAL A 98 16.98 10.45 -6.03
C VAL A 98 18.44 10.10 -5.79
N ALA A 99 19.05 10.58 -4.69
CA ALA A 99 20.44 10.25 -4.35
C ALA A 99 20.64 8.73 -4.21
N THR A 100 19.68 8.04 -3.58
CA THR A 100 19.72 6.58 -3.44
C THR A 100 19.61 5.88 -4.80
N LEU A 101 18.70 6.31 -5.66
CA LEU A 101 18.49 5.72 -6.98
C LEU A 101 19.68 5.95 -7.93
N GLU A 102 20.31 7.13 -7.88
CA GLU A 102 21.52 7.41 -8.67
C GLU A 102 22.69 6.52 -8.27
N ASN A 103 22.85 6.26 -6.97
CA ASN A 103 23.85 5.31 -6.48
C ASN A 103 23.57 3.87 -6.94
N LEU A 104 22.31 3.45 -6.93
CA LEU A 104 21.91 2.12 -7.45
C LEU A 104 22.12 2.01 -8.96
N LEU A 105 21.80 3.07 -9.71
CA LEU A 105 22.04 3.13 -11.15
C LEU A 105 23.53 3.00 -11.47
N ALA A 106 24.40 3.69 -10.73
CA ALA A 106 25.85 3.57 -10.88
C ALA A 106 26.35 2.16 -10.59
N LYS A 107 25.80 1.49 -9.57
CA LYS A 107 26.09 0.07 -9.28
C LYS A 107 25.61 -0.85 -10.40
N GLY A 108 24.39 -0.66 -10.89
CA GLY A 108 23.81 -1.45 -11.99
C GLY A 108 24.63 -1.35 -13.28
N ARG A 109 25.16 -0.16 -13.60
CA ARG A 109 26.08 0.05 -14.73
C ARG A 109 27.36 -0.78 -14.58
N LYS A 110 27.97 -0.78 -13.39
CA LYS A 110 29.19 -1.56 -13.12
C LYS A 110 28.96 -3.07 -13.19
N GLN A 111 27.74 -3.52 -12.89
CA GLN A 111 27.36 -4.93 -12.90
C GLN A 111 26.87 -5.42 -14.28
N GLY A 112 26.93 -4.57 -15.32
CA GLY A 112 26.52 -4.97 -16.67
C GLY A 112 25.01 -5.18 -16.83
N MET A 113 24.19 -4.44 -16.09
CA MET A 113 22.73 -4.47 -16.24
C MET A 113 22.31 -4.11 -17.67
N LYS A 114 21.20 -4.71 -18.14
CA LYS A 114 20.68 -4.47 -19.48
C LYS A 114 20.37 -2.98 -19.71
N GLN A 115 20.63 -2.52 -20.93
CA GLN A 115 20.49 -1.10 -21.26
C GLN A 115 19.06 -0.60 -21.10
N GLU A 116 18.06 -1.43 -21.39
CA GLU A 116 16.64 -1.08 -21.23
C GLU A 116 16.31 -0.80 -19.75
N GLN A 117 16.84 -1.61 -18.83
CA GLN A 117 16.62 -1.44 -17.39
C GLN A 117 17.33 -0.19 -16.85
N LEU A 118 18.54 0.08 -17.37
CA LEU A 118 19.26 1.31 -17.05
C LEU A 118 18.50 2.54 -17.54
N GLN A 119 17.91 2.48 -18.74
CA GLN A 119 17.13 3.57 -19.31
C GLN A 119 15.84 3.81 -18.51
N GLU A 120 15.12 2.75 -18.17
CA GLU A 120 13.92 2.86 -17.33
C GLU A 120 14.22 3.56 -15.99
N ALA A 121 15.34 3.22 -15.36
CA ALA A 121 15.75 3.87 -14.11
C ALA A 121 16.10 5.35 -14.32
N ILE A 122 16.79 5.70 -15.42
CA ILE A 122 17.10 7.09 -15.78
C ILE A 122 15.81 7.90 -15.97
N ASP A 123 14.86 7.37 -16.72
CA ASP A 123 13.60 8.06 -17.03
C ASP A 123 12.78 8.31 -15.75
N LYS A 124 12.73 7.33 -14.84
CA LYS A 124 12.07 7.48 -13.54
C LYS A 124 12.75 8.54 -12.66
N ILE A 125 14.08 8.58 -12.62
CA ILE A 125 14.82 9.64 -11.89
C ILE A 125 14.51 11.01 -12.51
N ALA A 126 14.49 11.11 -13.84
CA ALA A 126 14.19 12.35 -14.54
C ALA A 126 12.76 12.84 -14.23
N LEU A 127 11.78 11.94 -14.22
CA LEU A 127 10.40 12.27 -13.85
C LEU A 127 10.29 12.80 -12.42
N LEU A 128 10.93 12.13 -11.45
CA LEU A 128 10.92 12.59 -10.05
C LEU A 128 11.50 14.01 -9.91
N LYS A 129 12.64 14.28 -10.56
CA LYS A 129 13.26 15.61 -10.58
C LYS A 129 12.37 16.65 -11.28
N LYS A 130 11.71 16.28 -12.37
CA LYS A 130 10.79 17.17 -13.09
C LYS A 130 9.62 17.58 -12.20
N THR A 131 8.97 16.60 -11.56
CA THR A 131 7.84 16.85 -10.65
C THR A 131 8.28 17.70 -9.46
N GLN A 132 9.44 17.40 -8.87
CA GLN A 132 9.99 18.19 -7.77
C GLN A 132 10.21 19.66 -8.18
N LYS A 133 10.85 19.91 -9.33
CA LYS A 133 11.05 21.27 -9.84
C LYS A 133 9.73 21.99 -10.11
N HIS A 134 8.75 21.28 -10.68
CA HIS A 134 7.42 21.85 -10.91
C HIS A 134 6.77 22.29 -9.60
N LEU A 135 6.81 21.46 -8.55
CA LEU A 135 6.28 21.80 -7.25
C LEU A 135 7.04 22.98 -6.63
N ILE A 136 8.38 23.00 -6.65
CA ILE A 136 9.16 24.14 -6.13
C ILE A 136 8.74 25.45 -6.82
N ASN A 137 8.62 25.44 -8.15
CA ASN A 137 8.21 26.61 -8.94
C ASN A 137 6.78 27.06 -8.65
N LEU A 138 5.87 26.11 -8.38
CA LEU A 138 4.49 26.41 -8.02
C LEU A 138 4.41 27.17 -6.69
N HIS A 139 5.29 26.86 -5.73
CA HIS A 139 5.33 27.51 -4.42
C HIS A 139 6.08 28.84 -4.46
N SER A 140 7.17 28.96 -5.23
CA SER A 140 7.92 30.21 -5.35
C SER A 140 7.14 31.32 -6.09
N GLY A 141 6.12 30.96 -6.88
CA GLY A 141 5.18 31.92 -7.47
C GLY A 141 4.10 32.43 -6.51
N GLN A 142 4.01 31.93 -5.27
CA GLN A 142 2.99 32.30 -4.28
C GLN A 142 3.47 33.33 -3.23
N GLU A 143 4.74 33.76 -3.26
CA GLU A 143 5.29 34.74 -2.28
C GLU A 143 5.14 36.22 -2.69
N ILE A 144 4.33 36.55 -3.71
CA ILE A 144 4.09 37.93 -4.15
C ILE A 144 2.61 38.28 -4.06
N TYR A 145 2.11 38.52 -2.85
CA TYR A 145 0.95 39.38 -2.57
C TYR A 145 1.06 39.98 -1.17
#